data_AF-A0A1I6W148-F1
#
_entry.id   AF-A0A1I6W148-F1
#
_cell.length_a   1.000
_cell.length_b   1.000
_cell.length_c   1.000
_cell.angle_alpha   90.00
_cell.angle_beta   90.00
_cell.angle_gamma   90.00
#
_symmetry.space_group_name_H-M   'P 1'
#
loop_
_entity.id
_entity.type
_entity.pdbx_description
1 polymer ?
#
loop_
_entity_poly.entity_id
_entity_poly.type
_entity_poly.pdbx_seq_one_letter_code
_entity_poly.pdbx_strand_id
1 'polypeptide(L)'
;MRELNILSYLCFSIAITAAIIASSFITSDFFYSHYLKLILFVEIISPIIGIILGSFGKPGKPKQIAIILNSIFFILFSLLALLNLCIMIFGK
;
A
#
# COMPACT_ATOMS: atom_id res chain seq x y z
N MET A 1 2.75 -30.10 21.76
CA MET A 1 2.39 -29.06 20.77
C MET A 1 3.66 -28.69 20.03
N ARG A 2 3.67 -28.86 18.70
CA ARG A 2 4.85 -28.65 17.85
C ARG A 2 5.06 -27.15 17.69
N GLU A 3 6.24 -26.65 18.06
CA GLU A 3 6.68 -25.27 17.84
C GLU A 3 6.39 -24.87 16.37
N LEU A 4 5.35 -24.05 16.15
CA LEU A 4 5.06 -23.49 14.84
C LEU A 4 6.16 -22.47 14.54
N ASN A 5 7.15 -22.91 13.76
CA ASN A 5 8.31 -22.12 13.39
C ASN A 5 7.86 -20.86 12.64
N ILE A 6 8.40 -19.68 12.96
CA ILE A 6 8.00 -18.37 12.38
C ILE A 6 7.89 -18.40 10.85
N LEU A 7 8.75 -19.19 10.20
CA LEU A 7 8.74 -19.46 8.76
C LEU A 7 7.40 -20.02 8.25
N SER A 8 6.77 -20.93 9.01
CA SER A 8 5.47 -21.52 8.66
C SER A 8 4.34 -20.50 8.69
N TYR A 9 4.35 -19.59 9.67
CA TYR A 9 3.40 -18.48 9.77
C TYR A 9 3.58 -17.47 8.64
N LEU A 10 4.84 -17.21 8.26
CA LEU A 10 5.17 -16.32 7.16
C LEU A 10 4.70 -16.90 5.82
N CYS A 11 5.00 -18.17 5.54
CA CYS A 11 4.51 -18.87 4.34
C CYS A 11 2.98 -18.93 4.29
N PHE A 12 2.33 -19.20 5.42
CA PHE A 12 0.87 -19.22 5.51
C PHE A 12 0.26 -17.84 5.24
N SER A 13 0.85 -16.78 5.81
CA SER A 13 0.39 -15.39 5.57
C SER A 13 0.57 -14.98 4.11
N ILE A 14 1.70 -15.35 3.49
CA ILE A 14 1.94 -15.10 2.06
C ILE A 14 0.93 -15.87 1.21
N ALA A 15 0.67 -17.14 1.50
CA ALA A 15 -0.29 -17.96 0.76
C ALA A 15 -1.72 -17.43 0.86
N ILE A 16 -2.15 -16.99 2.06
CA ILE A 16 -3.45 -16.34 2.26
C ILE A 16 -3.52 -15.03 1.48
N THR A 17 -2.49 -14.20 1.58
CA THR A 17 -2.46 -12.91 0.88
C THR A 17 -2.52 -13.12 -0.63
N ALA A 18 -1.75 -14.08 -1.16
CA ALA A 18 -1.76 -14.44 -2.58
C ALA A 18 -3.11 -15.02 -3.02
N ALA A 19 -3.78 -15.82 -2.19
CA ALA A 19 -5.11 -16.36 -2.47
C ALA A 19 -6.21 -15.27 -2.42
N ILE A 20 -6.12 -14.33 -1.48
CA ILE A 20 -7.03 -13.17 -1.41
C ILE A 20 -6.81 -12.27 -2.63
N ILE A 21 -5.56 -12.02 -3.00
CA ILE A 21 -5.22 -11.32 -4.24
C ILE A 21 -5.82 -12.09 -5.41
N ALA A 22 -5.42 -13.34 -5.67
CA ALA A 22 -5.92 -14.12 -6.80
C ALA A 22 -7.46 -14.17 -6.88
N SER A 23 -8.15 -14.42 -5.76
CA SER A 23 -9.62 -14.44 -5.72
C SER A 23 -10.25 -13.06 -5.94
N SER A 24 -9.64 -12.00 -5.43
CA SER A 24 -10.11 -10.62 -5.65
C SER A 24 -9.85 -10.16 -7.08
N PHE A 25 -8.78 -10.64 -7.73
CA PHE A 25 -8.32 -10.22 -9.07
C PHE A 25 -8.80 -11.12 -10.22
N ILE A 26 -9.41 -12.28 -9.97
CA ILE A 26 -9.99 -13.17 -11.01
C ILE A 26 -11.17 -12.52 -11.76
N THR A 27 -11.78 -11.48 -11.19
CA THR A 27 -12.64 -10.54 -11.93
C THR A 27 -11.97 -9.17 -11.90
N SER A 28 -10.98 -8.98 -12.77
CA SER A 28 -10.17 -7.74 -12.83
C SER A 28 -11.04 -6.49 -12.88
N ASP A 29 -12.20 -6.55 -13.54
CA ASP A 29 -13.17 -5.45 -13.61
C ASP A 29 -13.87 -5.16 -12.28
N PHE A 30 -14.26 -6.20 -11.52
CA PHE A 30 -14.90 -6.01 -10.22
C PHE A 30 -13.92 -5.40 -9.23
N PHE A 31 -12.67 -5.88 -9.22
CA PHE A 31 -11.63 -5.33 -8.37
C PHE A 31 -11.31 -3.87 -8.69
N TYR A 32 -11.07 -3.57 -9.97
CA TYR A 32 -10.76 -2.22 -10.41
C TYR A 32 -11.93 -1.26 -10.16
N SER A 33 -13.18 -1.70 -10.38
CA SER A 33 -14.35 -0.86 -10.16
C SER A 33 -14.66 -0.61 -8.68
N HIS A 34 -14.49 -1.60 -7.80
CA HIS A 34 -14.93 -1.51 -6.41
C HIS A 34 -13.84 -1.10 -5.43
N TYR A 35 -12.59 -1.56 -5.63
CA TYR A 35 -11.53 -1.42 -4.63
C TYR A 35 -10.41 -0.47 -5.03
N LEU A 36 -10.16 -0.26 -6.33
CA LEU A 36 -9.05 0.59 -6.78
C LEU A 36 -9.07 1.98 -6.15
N LYS A 37 -10.24 2.62 -6.10
CA LYS A 37 -10.39 3.97 -5.55
C LYS A 37 -10.06 4.02 -4.06
N LEU A 38 -10.45 2.98 -3.32
CA LEU A 38 -10.18 2.86 -1.88
C LEU A 38 -8.70 2.54 -1.63
N ILE A 39 -8.10 1.67 -2.45
CA ILE A 39 -6.69 1.33 -2.38
C ILE A 39 -5.84 2.57 -2.65
N LEU A 40 -6.10 3.31 -3.72
CA LEU A 40 -5.39 4.56 -4.04
C LEU A 40 -5.53 5.60 -2.92
N PHE A 41 -6.69 5.68 -2.27
CA PHE A 41 -6.88 6.57 -1.13
C PHE A 41 -6.00 6.18 0.06
N VAL A 42 -5.99 4.89 0.43
CA VAL A 42 -5.13 4.37 1.50
C VAL A 42 -3.65 4.58 1.17
N GLU A 43 -3.29 4.37 -0.09
CA GLU A 43 -1.93 4.46 -0.60
C GLU A 43 -1.38 5.89 -0.62
N ILE A 44 -2.24 6.90 -0.75
CA ILE A 44 -1.87 8.33 -0.60
C ILE A 44 -1.82 8.73 0.88
N ILE A 45 -2.82 8.33 1.68
CA ILE A 45 -2.92 8.75 3.09
C ILE A 45 -1.83 8.12 3.95
N SER A 46 -1.50 6.84 3.72
CA SER A 46 -0.50 6.09 4.49
C SER A 46 0.86 6.80 4.57
N PRO A 47 1.50 7.20 3.45
CA PRO A 47 2.76 7.93 3.51
C PRO A 47 2.64 9.33 4.11
N ILE A 48 1.50 10.03 3.96
CA ILE A 48 1.28 11.32 4.65
C ILE A 48 1.31 11.12 6.16
N ILE A 49 0.59 10.12 6.67
CA ILE A 49 0.61 9.75 8.10
C ILE A 49 2.04 9.36 8.51
N GLY A 50 2.74 8.58 7.69
CA GLY A 50 4.13 8.18 7.94
C GLY A 50 5.10 9.37 8.04
N ILE A 51 4.94 10.39 7.20
CA ILE A 51 5.72 11.65 7.27
C ILE A 51 5.40 12.39 8.57
N ILE A 52 4.12 12.54 8.91
CA ILE A 52 3.68 13.23 10.13
C ILE A 52 4.25 12.52 11.36
N LEU A 53 4.09 11.20 11.47
CA LEU A 53 4.64 10.39 12.56
C LEU A 53 6.18 10.46 12.61
N GLY A 54 6.84 10.38 11.44
CA GLY A 54 8.28 10.56 11.31
C GLY A 54 8.75 11.93 11.81
N SER A 55 7.95 12.98 11.58
CA SER A 55 8.25 14.34 12.04
C SER A 55 8.21 14.50 13.56
N PHE A 56 7.31 13.78 14.25
CA PHE A 56 7.24 13.74 15.72
C PHE A 56 8.28 12.82 16.36
N GLY A 57 8.95 11.99 15.59
CA GLY A 57 10.00 11.09 16.07
C GLY A 57 11.24 11.81 16.63
N LYS A 58 12.03 11.07 17.42
CA LYS A 58 13.29 11.58 17.96
C LYS A 58 14.24 12.05 16.85
N PRO A 59 14.92 13.18 17.01
CA PRO A 59 15.88 13.68 16.03
C PRO A 59 17.02 12.68 15.83
N GLY A 60 17.35 12.39 14.58
CA GLY A 60 18.40 11.46 14.20
C GLY A 60 18.20 10.86 12.82
N LYS A 61 19.13 9.98 12.42
CA LYS A 61 19.08 9.25 11.15
C LYS A 61 17.77 8.49 10.94
N PRO A 62 17.17 7.80 11.94
CA PRO A 62 15.93 7.05 11.74
C PRO A 62 14.74 7.94 11.34
N LYS A 63 14.65 9.15 11.92
CA LYS A 63 13.61 10.14 11.55
C LYS A 63 13.76 10.59 10.10
N GLN A 64 14.99 10.91 9.68
CA GLN A 64 15.26 11.30 8.30
C GLN A 64 14.94 10.17 7.32
N ILE A 65 15.36 8.94 7.63
CA ILE A 65 15.07 7.76 6.81
C ILE A 65 13.55 7.55 6.69
N ALA A 66 12.80 7.61 7.78
CA ALA A 66 11.35 7.45 7.76
C ALA A 66 10.67 8.53 6.90
N ILE A 67 11.05 9.80 7.06
CA ILE A 67 10.48 10.90 6.27
C ILE A 67 10.82 10.75 4.78
N ILE A 68 12.07 10.42 4.46
CA ILE A 68 12.53 10.22 3.07
C ILE A 68 11.79 9.05 2.43
N LEU A 69 11.71 7.91 3.11
CA LEU A 69 11.08 6.70 2.58
C LEU A 69 9.59 6.92 2.32
N ASN A 70 8.87 7.54 3.26
CA ASN A 70 7.45 7.86 3.07
C ASN A 70 7.24 8.93 1.99
N SER A 71 8.15 9.91 1.86
CA SER A 71 8.09 10.90 0.77
C SER A 71 8.31 10.27 -0.60
N ILE A 72 9.27 9.34 -0.73
CA ILE A 72 9.49 8.58 -1.96
C ILE A 72 8.25 7.76 -2.31
N PHE A 73 7.67 7.08 -1.32
CA PHE A 73 6.43 6.33 -1.49
C PHE A 73 5.30 7.24 -2.00
N PHE A 74 5.12 8.41 -1.36
CA PHE A 74 4.12 9.38 -1.79
C PHE A 74 4.31 9.80 -3.25
N ILE A 75 5.54 10.13 -3.68
CA ILE A 75 5.81 10.55 -5.07
C ILE A 75 5.52 9.43 -6.06
N LEU A 76 5.99 8.21 -5.77
CA LEU A 76 5.81 7.05 -6.65
C LEU A 76 4.33 6.72 -6.86
N PHE A 77 3.53 6.76 -5.80
CA PHE A 77 2.11 6.42 -5.85
C PHE A 77 1.19 7.58 -6.22
N SER A 78 1.64 8.83 -6.03
CA SER A 78 0.91 10.01 -6.53
C SER A 78 0.74 10.00 -8.04
N LEU A 79 1.72 9.45 -8.78
CA LEU A 79 1.63 9.29 -10.23
C LEU A 79 0.49 8.33 -10.62
N LEU A 80 0.31 7.26 -9.84
CA LEU A 80 -0.74 6.26 -10.05
C LEU A 80 -2.13 6.82 -9.73
N ALA A 81 -2.24 7.60 -8.65
CA ALA A 81 -3.46 8.32 -8.31
C ALA A 81 -3.83 9.36 -9.38
N LEU A 82 -2.84 10.08 -9.92
CA LEU A 82 -3.05 11.03 -11.01
C LEU A 82 -3.51 10.32 -12.30
N LEU A 83 -2.89 9.19 -12.65
CA LEU A 83 -3.32 8.37 -13.78
C LEU A 83 -4.78 7.92 -13.63
N ASN A 84 -5.16 7.45 -12.45
CA ASN A 84 -6.54 7.08 -12.16
C ASN A 84 -7.52 8.25 -12.28
N LEU A 85 -7.14 9.44 -11.79
CA LEU A 85 -7.93 10.66 -11.97
C LEU A 85 -8.09 11.01 -13.46
N CYS A 86 -7.00 10.92 -14.24
CA CYS A 86 -7.03 11.15 -15.68
C CYS A 86 -7.95 10.16 -16.40
N ILE A 87 -7.90 8.87 -16.05
CA ILE A 87 -8.82 7.86 -16.63
C ILE A 87 -10.27 8.18 -16.26
N MET A 88 -10.54 8.61 -15.02
CA MET A 88 -11.89 8.99 -14.60
C MET A 88 -12.43 10.22 -15.37
N ILE A 89 -11.56 11.17 -15.72
CA ILE A 89 -11.95 12.42 -16.40
C ILE A 89 -12.00 12.25 -17.93
N PHE A 90 -11.02 11.56 -18.51
CA PHE A 90 -10.80 11.48 -19.96
C PHE A 90 -11.09 10.10 -20.55
N GLY A 91 -11.20 9.05 -19.75
CA GLY A 91 -11.46 7.66 -20.20
C GLY A 91 -12.92 7.39 -20.54
N LYS A 92 -13.59 8.37 -21.13
CA LYS A 92 -14.95 8.24 -21.64
C LYS A 92 -14.93 7.86 -23.12
#